data_AF-A0A7Y2FVK8-F1
#
_entry.id   AF-A0A7Y2FVK8-F1
#
_cell.length_a   1.000
_cell.length_b   1.000
_cell.length_c   1.000
_cell.angle_alpha   90.00
_cell.angle_beta   90.00
_cell.angle_gamma   90.00
#
_symmetry.space_group_name_H-M   'P 1'
#
loop_
_entity.id
_entity.type
_entity.pdbx_description
1 polymer ?
#
loop_
_entity_poly.entity_id
_entity_poly.type
_entity_poly.pdbx_seq_one_letter_code
_entity_poly.pdbx_strand_id
1 'polypeptide(L)'
;MSDQQFSDLHCHPAMHPLMLGHKKLWNTHLGSKRRKIKEAQEQGKRGGLYDQAGYPKLINSRVKLVYASLYSLEQGFMMNNSYLLSALNMTIKIGLVFPMILHFAGIRLHLRDFVMSLYTKYKAKRLRFLKEQEYWDEFINELQHYKDEKDTTGELVHESEQEIMHLLDFAYGDGTSNNLKSSGTFRVADGNWDKTLPASDEVLTVLTMEGLAIVSQTKHGGGHSKHGTKMLRSNTIGKRIKYLKNEIPLFFVTFSHHFSSELCGHARSLPIKARRLGLLDQEFFIDEGFSQLGYLTLKYLLSVKELPNGQFIKDENAGRRIFIDVKHLSLKGRLTLYQLVASYNAAHPLDKIPIIA
;
A
#
# COMPACT_ATOMS: atom_id res chain seq x y z
N MET A 1 -24.14 -22.36 12.82
CA MET A 1 -22.77 -21.78 12.81
C MET A 1 -22.95 -20.31 13.12
N SER A 2 -22.30 -19.78 14.17
CA SER A 2 -22.38 -18.35 14.47
C SER A 2 -21.86 -17.57 13.27
N ASP A 3 -22.62 -16.58 12.81
CA ASP A 3 -22.21 -15.62 11.78
C ASP A 3 -20.99 -14.85 12.31
N GLN A 4 -19.79 -15.40 12.11
CA GLN A 4 -18.56 -14.66 12.35
C GLN A 4 -18.49 -13.59 11.26
N GLN A 5 -18.85 -12.37 11.65
CA GLN A 5 -18.67 -11.18 10.83
C GLN A 5 -17.17 -10.86 10.82
N PHE A 6 -16.50 -11.20 9.72
CA PHE A 6 -15.13 -10.79 9.50
C PHE A 6 -15.12 -9.36 8.94
N SER A 7 -14.36 -8.46 9.56
CA SER A 7 -14.07 -7.14 9.02
C SER A 7 -12.62 -7.12 8.56
N ASP A 8 -12.40 -6.81 7.28
CA ASP A 8 -11.06 -6.50 6.81
C ASP A 8 -10.67 -5.10 7.32
N LEU A 9 -9.48 -5.00 7.92
CA LEU A 9 -8.94 -3.75 8.47
C LEU A 9 -7.92 -3.11 7.51
N HIS A 10 -7.66 -3.72 6.35
CA HIS A 10 -6.76 -3.21 5.31
C HIS A 10 -7.53 -2.98 4.00
N CYS A 11 -8.23 -1.86 3.94
CA CYS A 11 -8.93 -1.45 2.73
C CYS A 11 -8.09 -0.41 1.97
N HIS A 12 -7.97 -0.52 0.65
CA HIS A 12 -7.35 0.50 -0.20
C HIS A 12 -8.42 1.16 -1.10
N PRO A 13 -9.27 2.05 -0.55
CA PRO A 13 -10.38 2.63 -1.29
C PRO A 13 -9.92 3.64 -2.36
N ALA A 14 -8.76 4.26 -2.16
CA ALA A 14 -8.23 5.31 -3.03
C ALA A 14 -7.34 4.75 -4.14
N MET A 15 -6.22 4.08 -3.78
CA MET A 15 -5.14 3.71 -4.70
C MET A 15 -4.75 4.83 -5.71
N HIS A 16 -5.01 6.11 -5.41
CA HIS A 16 -4.89 7.22 -6.36
C HIS A 16 -3.50 7.40 -6.96
N PRO A 17 -2.38 7.21 -6.22
CA PRO A 17 -1.04 7.24 -6.80
C PRO A 17 -0.86 6.24 -7.94
N LEU A 18 -1.58 5.11 -7.88
CA LEU A 18 -1.58 4.12 -8.96
C LEU A 18 -2.44 4.59 -10.13
N MET A 19 -3.56 5.25 -9.88
CA MET A 19 -4.57 5.57 -10.89
C MET A 19 -4.19 6.75 -11.80
N LEU A 20 -3.53 7.77 -11.27
CA LEU A 20 -3.26 9.04 -11.98
C LEU A 20 -1.99 9.02 -12.83
N GLY A 21 -1.94 8.10 -13.79
CA GLY A 21 -1.05 8.17 -14.94
C GLY A 21 -1.70 8.95 -16.10
N HIS A 22 -1.47 10.26 -16.16
CA HIS A 22 -1.83 11.21 -17.25
C HIS A 22 -3.32 11.50 -17.51
N LYS A 23 -3.80 12.70 -17.13
CA LYS A 23 -5.02 13.35 -17.69
C LYS A 23 -5.09 13.36 -19.24
N LYS A 24 -3.97 13.17 -19.96
CA LYS A 24 -3.89 13.16 -21.43
C LYS A 24 -3.86 11.78 -22.13
N LEU A 25 -3.68 10.66 -21.42
CA LEU A 25 -3.66 9.32 -22.06
C LEU A 25 -5.02 8.64 -22.13
N TRP A 26 -6.00 9.14 -21.39
CA TRP A 26 -7.33 8.52 -21.28
C TRP A 26 -8.28 8.92 -22.42
N ASN A 27 -7.96 9.95 -23.22
CA ASN A 27 -8.77 10.41 -24.34
C ASN A 27 -8.55 9.67 -25.68
N THR A 28 -7.98 8.46 -25.68
CA THR A 28 -7.71 7.75 -26.96
C THR A 28 -8.48 6.43 -27.09
N HIS A 29 -9.50 6.48 -27.94
CA HIS A 29 -10.29 5.43 -28.60
C HIS A 29 -9.99 3.96 -28.19
N LEU A 30 -10.93 3.35 -27.45
CA LEU A 30 -10.91 1.92 -27.14
C LEU A 30 -12.31 1.28 -27.25
N GLY A 31 -12.91 1.31 -28.43
CA GLY A 31 -14.18 0.61 -28.71
C GLY A 31 -14.01 -0.92 -28.84
N SER A 32 -12.96 -1.39 -29.50
CA SER A 32 -12.78 -2.82 -29.83
C SER A 32 -11.98 -3.64 -28.81
N LYS A 33 -11.27 -2.99 -27.88
CA LYS A 33 -10.49 -3.65 -26.82
C LYS A 33 -11.32 -4.03 -25.58
N ARG A 34 -12.56 -3.54 -25.45
CA ARG A 34 -13.47 -3.77 -24.32
C ARG A 34 -13.85 -5.25 -24.14
N ARG A 35 -14.10 -5.99 -25.23
CA ARG A 35 -14.58 -7.39 -25.17
C ARG A 35 -13.56 -8.39 -24.59
N LYS A 36 -12.28 -8.26 -24.95
CA LYS A 36 -11.20 -9.14 -24.42
C LYS A 36 -10.83 -8.83 -22.96
N ILE A 37 -11.25 -7.67 -22.46
CA ILE A 37 -11.03 -7.27 -21.07
C ILE A 37 -12.12 -7.90 -20.17
N LYS A 38 -13.37 -7.98 -20.67
CA LYS A 38 -14.52 -8.68 -20.08
C LYS A 38 -14.29 -10.17 -19.83
N GLU A 39 -13.80 -10.90 -20.83
CA GLU A 39 -13.50 -12.34 -20.69
C GLU A 39 -12.37 -12.62 -19.66
N ALA A 40 -11.45 -11.67 -19.47
CA ALA A 40 -10.39 -11.77 -18.47
C ALA A 40 -10.87 -11.40 -17.06
N GLN A 41 -11.98 -10.67 -16.94
CA GLN A 41 -12.65 -10.28 -15.69
C GLN A 41 -13.50 -11.42 -15.13
N GLU A 42 -14.29 -12.09 -15.97
CA GLU A 42 -15.13 -13.24 -15.58
C GLU A 42 -14.32 -14.44 -15.07
N GLN A 43 -13.03 -14.52 -15.42
CA GLN A 43 -12.11 -15.59 -14.99
C GLN A 43 -11.25 -15.23 -13.76
N GLY A 44 -11.48 -14.09 -13.09
CA GLY A 44 -10.74 -13.70 -11.88
C GLY A 44 -9.23 -13.44 -12.09
N LYS A 45 -8.81 -13.07 -13.30
CA LYS A 45 -7.39 -13.04 -13.71
C LYS A 45 -6.68 -11.68 -13.56
N ARG A 46 -7.14 -10.72 -12.74
CA ARG A 46 -6.51 -9.39 -12.65
C ARG A 46 -6.62 -8.78 -11.26
N GLY A 47 -5.53 -8.15 -10.79
CA GLY A 47 -5.42 -7.38 -9.53
C GLY A 47 -5.34 -5.85 -9.71
N GLY A 48 -5.27 -5.34 -10.95
CA GLY A 48 -4.94 -3.93 -11.23
C GLY A 48 -5.89 -3.20 -12.18
N LEU A 49 -7.12 -3.70 -12.37
CA LEU A 49 -8.15 -3.06 -13.22
C LEU A 49 -9.50 -2.87 -12.49
N TYR A 50 -9.55 -3.12 -11.20
CA TYR A 50 -10.71 -2.83 -10.37
C TYR A 50 -10.19 -2.14 -9.13
N ASP A 51 -10.82 -1.02 -8.80
CA ASP A 51 -10.76 -0.49 -7.45
C ASP A 51 -11.41 -1.56 -6.53
N GLN A 52 -10.66 -2.02 -5.52
CA GLN A 52 -11.11 -3.09 -4.64
C GLN A 52 -12.28 -2.65 -3.76
N ALA A 53 -12.35 -1.37 -3.38
CA ALA A 53 -13.27 -0.90 -2.35
C ALA A 53 -13.42 0.63 -2.28
N GLY A 54 -13.52 1.34 -3.41
CA GLY A 54 -13.60 2.79 -3.41
C GLY A 54 -14.87 3.30 -2.77
N TYR A 55 -14.81 4.54 -2.27
CA TYR A 55 -15.89 5.17 -1.51
C TYR A 55 -17.29 5.01 -2.10
N PRO A 56 -17.47 5.13 -3.41
CA PRO A 56 -18.77 4.94 -4.04
C PRO A 56 -19.34 3.53 -3.87
N LYS A 57 -18.48 2.51 -3.92
CA LYS A 57 -18.88 1.12 -3.64
C LYS A 57 -19.17 0.93 -2.16
N LEU A 58 -18.38 1.56 -1.28
CA LEU A 58 -18.62 1.54 0.17
C LEU A 58 -19.99 2.15 0.50
N ILE A 59 -20.30 3.34 -0.05
CA ILE A 59 -21.58 4.04 0.12
C ILE A 59 -22.74 3.19 -0.41
N ASN A 60 -22.66 2.70 -1.65
CA ASN A 60 -23.72 1.87 -2.24
C ASN A 60 -23.93 0.55 -1.51
N SER A 61 -22.88 0.00 -0.89
CA SER A 61 -22.95 -1.21 -0.07
C SER A 61 -23.36 -0.91 1.38
N ARG A 62 -23.72 0.33 1.71
CA ARG A 62 -24.10 0.80 3.05
C ARG A 62 -23.02 0.56 4.10
N VAL A 63 -21.75 0.55 3.71
CA VAL A 63 -20.63 0.55 4.64
C VAL A 63 -20.69 1.83 5.46
N LYS A 64 -20.52 1.71 6.77
CA LYS A 64 -20.52 2.85 7.71
C LYS A 64 -19.13 3.20 8.21
N LEU A 65 -18.23 2.22 8.22
CA LEU A 65 -16.89 2.31 8.75
C LEU A 65 -15.93 1.59 7.82
N VAL A 66 -14.83 2.26 7.46
CA VAL A 66 -13.74 1.66 6.69
C VAL A 66 -12.40 1.99 7.35
N TYR A 67 -11.50 1.01 7.39
CA TYR A 67 -10.10 1.22 7.76
C TYR A 67 -9.29 1.38 6.47
N ALA A 68 -9.05 2.63 6.08
CA ALA A 68 -8.39 2.98 4.83
C ALA A 68 -6.87 3.04 5.02
N SER A 69 -6.16 2.14 4.35
CA SER A 69 -4.71 2.01 4.41
C SER A 69 -4.05 2.95 3.42
N LEU A 70 -3.28 3.90 3.96
CA LEU A 70 -2.33 4.71 3.20
C LEU A 70 -1.21 3.80 2.71
N TYR A 71 -1.07 3.70 1.39
CA TYR A 71 -0.18 2.74 0.74
C TYR A 71 0.42 3.32 -0.53
N SER A 72 1.70 3.69 -0.43
CA SER A 72 2.54 3.93 -1.61
C SER A 72 2.90 2.59 -2.26
N LEU A 73 2.98 2.55 -3.60
CA LEU A 73 3.41 1.34 -4.28
C LEU A 73 4.84 0.98 -3.87
N GLU A 74 5.04 -0.24 -3.38
CA GLU A 74 6.38 -0.69 -3.02
C GLU A 74 7.29 -0.74 -4.24
N GLN A 75 8.40 0.00 -4.15
CA GLN A 75 9.39 0.07 -5.21
C GLN A 75 10.06 -1.28 -5.49
N GLY A 76 10.00 -2.24 -4.57
CA GLY A 76 10.41 -3.63 -4.84
C GLY A 76 9.67 -4.27 -6.03
N PHE A 77 8.43 -3.87 -6.32
CA PHE A 77 7.73 -4.26 -7.55
C PHE A 77 8.37 -3.65 -8.81
N MET A 78 9.03 -2.52 -8.64
CA MET A 78 9.46 -1.62 -9.70
C MET A 78 10.98 -1.66 -9.92
N MET A 79 11.74 -2.32 -9.04
CA MET A 79 13.20 -2.34 -9.05
C MET A 79 13.83 -3.52 -9.81
N ASN A 80 15.01 -3.28 -10.36
CA ASN A 80 15.73 -4.25 -11.18
C ASN A 80 16.35 -5.35 -10.30
N ASN A 81 15.80 -6.56 -10.40
CA ASN A 81 16.42 -7.75 -9.82
C ASN A 81 17.38 -8.37 -10.84
N SER A 82 18.60 -8.65 -10.39
CA SER A 82 19.72 -9.13 -11.22
C SER A 82 19.50 -10.52 -11.86
N TYR A 83 18.44 -11.24 -11.46
CA TYR A 83 18.17 -12.62 -11.85
C TYR A 83 17.56 -12.79 -13.25
N LEU A 84 17.12 -11.72 -13.91
CA LEU A 84 16.53 -11.83 -15.25
C LEU A 84 17.59 -12.28 -16.29
N LEU A 85 18.87 -11.95 -16.04
CA LEU A 85 20.00 -12.37 -16.87
C LEU A 85 20.45 -13.82 -16.62
N SER A 86 20.24 -14.39 -15.42
CA SER A 86 20.55 -15.80 -15.17
C SER A 86 19.49 -16.75 -15.73
N ALA A 87 18.21 -16.32 -15.74
CA ALA A 87 17.12 -17.03 -16.42
C ALA A 87 17.22 -16.98 -17.96
N LEU A 88 18.00 -16.05 -18.51
CA LEU A 88 18.30 -15.98 -19.95
C LEU A 88 19.19 -17.13 -20.45
N ASN A 89 19.97 -17.78 -19.57
CA ASN A 89 20.60 -19.08 -19.89
C ASN A 89 19.56 -20.22 -20.05
N MET A 90 18.33 -20.03 -19.58
CA MET A 90 17.22 -20.97 -19.78
C MET A 90 16.41 -20.64 -21.06
N THR A 91 16.61 -19.44 -21.64
CA THR A 91 15.88 -18.92 -22.81
C THR A 91 16.75 -18.92 -24.07
N ILE A 92 17.77 -19.78 -24.14
CA ILE A 92 18.39 -20.13 -25.44
C ILE A 92 17.52 -21.18 -26.19
N LYS A 93 16.48 -21.74 -25.55
CA LYS A 93 15.54 -22.70 -26.18
C LYS A 93 14.20 -22.12 -26.67
N ILE A 94 13.91 -20.84 -26.47
CA ILE A 94 12.68 -20.20 -26.98
C ILE A 94 13.07 -18.99 -27.86
N GLY A 95 13.26 -19.26 -29.15
CA GLY A 95 13.12 -18.29 -30.26
C GLY A 95 13.73 -16.90 -30.07
N LEU A 96 15.05 -16.80 -30.24
CA LEU A 96 15.82 -15.57 -30.41
C LEU A 96 15.46 -14.82 -31.71
N VAL A 97 14.27 -14.21 -31.78
CA VAL A 97 13.93 -13.30 -32.89
C VAL A 97 13.41 -11.96 -32.38
N PHE A 98 12.65 -11.96 -31.27
CA PHE A 98 11.94 -10.75 -30.84
C PHE A 98 12.79 -9.68 -30.12
N PRO A 99 13.72 -10.02 -29.20
CA PRO A 99 14.56 -9.02 -28.52
C PRO A 99 15.57 -8.35 -29.47
N MET A 100 16.03 -9.10 -30.49
CA MET A 100 17.02 -8.63 -31.47
C MET A 100 16.41 -7.58 -32.41
N ILE A 101 15.17 -7.79 -32.86
CA ILE A 101 14.43 -6.83 -33.72
C ILE A 101 14.21 -5.48 -33.03
N LEU A 102 13.92 -5.46 -31.72
CA LEU A 102 13.69 -4.22 -30.98
C LEU A 102 14.99 -3.41 -30.75
N HIS A 103 16.13 -4.08 -30.61
CA HIS A 103 17.44 -3.43 -30.51
C HIS A 103 17.84 -2.77 -31.83
N PHE A 104 17.62 -3.44 -32.97
CA PHE A 104 17.87 -2.87 -34.30
C PHE A 104 16.89 -1.75 -34.69
N ALA A 105 15.69 -1.71 -34.11
CA ALA A 105 14.69 -0.66 -34.33
C ALA A 105 14.91 0.63 -33.50
N GLY A 106 16.01 0.74 -32.73
CA GLY A 106 16.31 1.92 -31.91
C GLY A 106 15.38 2.09 -30.69
N ILE A 107 14.54 1.11 -30.39
CA ILE A 107 13.59 1.18 -29.27
C ILE A 107 14.31 0.70 -28.00
N ARG A 108 14.73 1.64 -27.15
CA ARG A 108 15.19 1.36 -25.77
C ARG A 108 14.03 0.92 -24.87
N LEU A 109 13.40 -0.21 -25.18
CA LEU A 109 12.54 -0.91 -24.24
C LEU A 109 13.45 -1.71 -23.31
N HIS A 110 13.55 -1.29 -22.05
CA HIS A 110 14.14 -2.15 -21.02
C HIS A 110 13.33 -3.45 -20.99
N LEU A 111 13.93 -4.57 -21.39
CA LEU A 111 13.29 -5.89 -21.51
C LEU A 111 12.46 -6.24 -20.25
N ARG A 112 12.94 -5.82 -19.07
CA ARG A 112 12.21 -5.95 -17.82
C ARG A 112 10.90 -5.16 -17.78
N ASP A 113 10.86 -3.91 -18.22
CA ASP A 113 9.61 -3.12 -18.25
C ASP A 113 8.57 -3.79 -19.13
N PHE A 114 9.02 -4.41 -20.22
CA PHE A 114 8.17 -5.20 -21.10
C PHE A 114 7.65 -6.47 -20.40
N VAL A 115 8.53 -7.28 -19.80
CA VAL A 115 8.10 -8.51 -19.09
C VAL A 115 7.21 -8.16 -17.88
N MET A 116 7.56 -7.14 -17.11
CA MET A 116 6.74 -6.61 -16.02
C MET A 116 5.42 -6.07 -16.54
N SER A 117 5.38 -5.44 -17.71
CA SER A 117 4.12 -5.00 -18.32
C SER A 117 3.21 -6.17 -18.70
N LEU A 118 3.77 -7.32 -19.10
CA LEU A 118 3.00 -8.54 -19.34
C LEU A 118 2.52 -9.18 -18.03
N TYR A 119 3.40 -9.25 -17.03
CA TYR A 119 3.12 -9.85 -15.73
C TYR A 119 2.06 -9.08 -14.94
N THR A 120 2.27 -7.76 -14.78
CA THR A 120 1.37 -6.85 -14.06
C THR A 120 0.19 -6.41 -14.90
N LYS A 121 0.28 -6.53 -16.22
CA LYS A 121 -0.68 -6.00 -17.21
C LYS A 121 -0.73 -4.46 -17.25
N TYR A 122 0.18 -3.75 -16.57
CA TYR A 122 0.33 -2.29 -16.69
C TYR A 122 1.09 -1.90 -17.94
N LYS A 123 0.73 -0.78 -18.58
CA LYS A 123 1.51 -0.22 -19.70
C LYS A 123 2.94 0.11 -19.23
N ALA A 124 3.96 -0.21 -20.03
CA ALA A 124 5.36 0.07 -19.70
C ALA A 124 5.62 1.55 -19.34
N LYS A 125 4.92 2.50 -19.98
CA LYS A 125 5.00 3.93 -19.63
C LYS A 125 4.52 4.23 -18.19
N ARG A 126 3.46 3.55 -17.73
CA ARG A 126 2.94 3.66 -16.36
C ARG A 126 3.91 3.05 -15.37
N LEU A 127 4.50 1.90 -15.70
CA LEU A 127 5.54 1.29 -14.88
C LEU A 127 6.75 2.21 -14.71
N ARG A 128 7.18 2.90 -15.77
CA ARG A 128 8.24 3.91 -15.67
C ARG A 128 7.83 5.09 -14.79
N PHE A 129 6.62 5.63 -14.96
CA PHE A 129 6.14 6.72 -14.10
C PHE A 129 6.19 6.37 -12.62
N LEU A 130 5.70 5.18 -12.26
CA LEU A 130 5.66 4.68 -10.87
C LEU A 130 7.06 4.42 -10.28
N LYS A 131 8.05 4.05 -11.11
CA LYS A 131 9.47 3.95 -10.69
C LYS A 131 10.06 5.29 -10.29
N GLU A 132 9.58 6.37 -10.90
CA GLU A 132 10.12 7.71 -10.67
C GLU A 132 9.45 8.41 -9.48
N GLN A 133 8.51 7.78 -8.78
CA GLN A 133 7.84 8.41 -7.65
C GLN A 133 8.60 8.22 -6.35
N GLU A 134 8.61 9.25 -5.49
CA GLU A 134 9.14 9.16 -4.14
C GLU A 134 8.05 8.67 -3.19
N TYR A 135 8.39 7.68 -2.36
CA TYR A 135 7.48 7.10 -1.36
C TYR A 135 6.74 8.14 -0.52
N TRP A 136 7.47 9.14 -0.02
CA TRP A 136 6.90 10.16 0.85
C TRP A 136 5.99 11.13 0.10
N ASP A 137 6.34 11.48 -1.13
CA ASP A 137 5.55 12.41 -1.93
C ASP A 137 4.25 11.74 -2.39
N GLU A 138 4.30 10.45 -2.77
CA GLU A 138 3.09 9.64 -3.05
C GLU A 138 2.17 9.58 -1.83
N PHE A 139 2.74 9.31 -0.66
CA PHE A 139 2.01 9.27 0.60
C PHE A 139 1.34 10.62 0.91
N ILE A 140 2.04 11.74 0.75
CA ILE A 140 1.46 13.07 0.99
C ILE A 140 0.34 13.35 -0.01
N ASN A 141 0.50 12.98 -1.28
CA ASN A 141 -0.55 13.15 -2.29
C ASN A 141 -1.79 12.29 -1.97
N GLU A 142 -1.61 11.05 -1.55
CA GLU A 142 -2.71 10.18 -1.13
C GLU A 142 -3.41 10.73 0.12
N LEU A 143 -2.65 11.14 1.14
CA LEU A 143 -3.19 11.75 2.34
C LEU A 143 -3.97 13.04 2.02
N GLN A 144 -3.43 13.86 1.12
CA GLN A 144 -4.07 15.10 0.71
C GLN A 144 -5.39 14.81 0.00
N HIS A 145 -5.46 13.76 -0.81
CA HIS A 145 -6.71 13.31 -1.38
C HIS A 145 -7.74 12.97 -0.28
N TYR A 146 -7.39 12.14 0.71
CA TYR A 146 -8.30 11.88 1.85
C TYR A 146 -8.70 13.13 2.65
N LYS A 147 -7.91 14.22 2.58
CA LYS A 147 -8.19 15.49 3.27
C LYS A 147 -9.01 16.47 2.42
N ASP A 148 -8.73 16.62 1.14
CA ASP A 148 -9.41 17.56 0.22
C ASP A 148 -10.78 17.07 -0.17
N GLU A 149 -10.94 15.76 -0.18
CA GLU A 149 -12.19 15.10 -0.46
C GLU A 149 -13.14 15.27 0.78
N LYS A 150 -12.64 15.82 1.92
CA LYS A 150 -13.49 16.46 2.97
C LYS A 150 -14.06 17.79 2.46
N ASP A 151 -14.92 17.78 1.44
CA ASP A 151 -15.75 18.95 1.26
C ASP A 151 -16.89 18.92 2.28
N THR A 152 -16.85 19.88 3.21
CA THR A 152 -17.85 20.17 4.24
C THR A 152 -19.26 20.48 3.68
N THR A 153 -19.44 20.41 2.36
CA THR A 153 -20.70 20.64 1.64
C THR A 153 -21.53 19.37 1.41
N GLY A 154 -20.97 18.19 1.67
CA GLY A 154 -21.71 16.93 1.61
C GLY A 154 -21.93 16.36 0.20
N GLU A 155 -21.21 16.86 -0.81
CA GLU A 155 -21.21 16.29 -2.14
C GLU A 155 -19.90 15.56 -2.43
N LEU A 156 -19.97 14.34 -2.97
CA LEU A 156 -18.82 13.70 -3.62
C LEU A 156 -18.30 14.68 -4.68
N VAL A 157 -17.04 15.11 -4.54
CA VAL A 157 -16.37 15.92 -5.56
C VAL A 157 -16.52 15.19 -6.89
N HIS A 158 -17.13 15.86 -7.88
CA HIS A 158 -17.46 15.36 -9.22
C HIS A 158 -16.37 14.52 -9.93
N GLU A 159 -15.10 14.62 -9.50
CA GLU A 159 -13.98 13.84 -10.00
C GLU A 159 -14.07 12.34 -9.64
N SER A 160 -14.58 11.98 -8.45
CA SER A 160 -14.82 10.59 -8.05
C SER A 160 -15.91 9.94 -8.91
N GLU A 161 -16.97 10.68 -9.22
CA GLU A 161 -18.07 10.22 -10.09
C GLU A 161 -17.58 9.89 -11.50
N GLN A 162 -16.73 10.74 -12.08
CA GLN A 162 -16.12 10.49 -13.38
C GLN A 162 -15.12 9.32 -13.35
N GLU A 163 -14.36 9.16 -12.27
CA GLU A 163 -13.41 8.05 -12.08
C GLU A 163 -14.13 6.71 -11.95
N ILE A 164 -15.21 6.64 -11.17
CA ILE A 164 -16.12 5.49 -11.09
C ILE A 164 -16.73 5.19 -12.45
N MET A 165 -17.33 6.19 -13.10
CA MET A 165 -18.03 5.99 -14.36
C MET A 165 -17.06 5.49 -15.43
N HIS A 166 -15.83 5.99 -15.46
CA HIS A 166 -14.79 5.45 -16.34
C HIS A 166 -14.36 4.04 -15.97
N LEU A 167 -14.19 3.72 -14.68
CA LEU A 167 -13.81 2.38 -14.22
C LEU A 167 -14.91 1.34 -14.47
N LEU A 168 -16.17 1.72 -14.27
CA LEU A 168 -17.34 0.88 -14.49
C LEU A 168 -17.67 0.73 -15.97
N ASP A 169 -17.58 1.80 -16.77
CA ASP A 169 -17.79 1.71 -18.23
C ASP A 169 -16.68 0.90 -18.90
N PHE A 170 -15.47 0.92 -18.32
CA PHE A 170 -14.36 0.04 -18.69
C PHE A 170 -14.54 -1.41 -18.20
N ALA A 171 -15.21 -1.62 -17.06
CA ALA A 171 -15.37 -2.94 -16.43
C ALA A 171 -16.59 -3.74 -16.90
N TYR A 172 -17.71 -3.08 -17.20
CA TYR A 172 -18.99 -3.75 -17.46
C TYR A 172 -19.45 -3.62 -18.92
N GLY A 173 -19.11 -2.52 -19.61
CA GLY A 173 -19.21 -2.38 -21.07
C GLY A 173 -20.59 -2.63 -21.69
N ASP A 174 -21.66 -2.65 -20.90
CA ASP A 174 -23.03 -3.01 -21.29
C ASP A 174 -24.06 -1.90 -20.97
N GLY A 175 -23.61 -0.71 -20.60
CA GLY A 175 -24.49 0.40 -20.20
C GLY A 175 -25.04 0.29 -18.78
N THR A 176 -24.62 -0.70 -17.97
CA THR A 176 -24.94 -0.73 -16.53
C THR A 176 -24.19 0.33 -15.71
N SER A 177 -23.17 0.99 -16.29
CA SER A 177 -22.48 2.13 -15.71
C SER A 177 -23.44 3.28 -15.35
N ASN A 178 -24.56 3.42 -16.07
CA ASN A 178 -25.56 4.47 -15.83
C ASN A 178 -26.28 4.36 -14.46
N ASN A 179 -26.11 3.28 -13.70
CA ASN A 179 -26.90 3.00 -12.49
C ASN A 179 -26.14 3.09 -11.16
N LEU A 180 -24.82 3.30 -11.15
CA LEU A 180 -24.07 3.53 -9.90
C LEU A 180 -23.98 5.04 -9.61
N LYS A 181 -25.15 5.67 -9.45
CA LYS A 181 -25.24 6.99 -8.80
C LYS A 181 -25.17 6.78 -7.30
N SER A 182 -23.99 6.92 -6.70
CA SER A 182 -23.90 7.11 -5.25
C SER A 182 -23.88 8.60 -4.93
N SER A 183 -24.88 9.06 -4.19
CA SER A 183 -24.77 10.27 -3.38
C SER A 183 -24.37 9.87 -1.97
N GLY A 184 -23.36 10.51 -1.41
CA GLY A 184 -22.93 10.28 -0.05
C GLY A 184 -21.63 11.00 0.27
N THR A 185 -21.17 10.86 1.50
CA THR A 185 -19.99 11.54 2.01
C THR A 185 -19.05 10.54 2.66
N PHE A 186 -17.79 10.91 2.79
CA PHE A 186 -16.89 10.23 3.72
C PHE A 186 -16.21 11.27 4.60
N ARG A 187 -15.87 10.82 5.80
CA ARG A 187 -15.25 11.66 6.82
C ARG A 187 -14.09 10.93 7.43
N VAL A 188 -12.90 11.53 7.40
CA VAL A 188 -11.76 11.01 8.15
C VAL A 188 -11.97 11.25 9.64
N ALA A 189 -11.90 10.18 10.43
CA ALA A 189 -11.92 10.24 11.89
C ALA A 189 -10.74 11.08 12.39
N ASP A 190 -11.00 12.10 13.22
CA ASP A 190 -10.01 13.10 13.66
C ASP A 190 -9.50 12.85 15.10
N GLY A 191 -9.76 11.67 15.65
CA GLY A 191 -9.35 11.27 17.00
C GLY A 191 -10.28 11.76 18.11
N ASN A 192 -11.13 12.76 17.85
CA ASN A 192 -12.32 13.02 18.66
C ASN A 192 -13.44 12.14 18.12
N TRP A 193 -13.47 10.90 18.60
CA TRP A 193 -14.55 9.96 18.32
C TRP A 193 -15.84 10.48 18.93
N ASP A 194 -16.52 11.36 18.21
CA ASP A 194 -17.90 11.62 18.53
C ASP A 194 -18.63 10.27 18.42
N LYS A 195 -19.35 9.90 19.47
CA LYS A 195 -20.05 8.60 19.54
C LYS A 195 -21.23 8.55 18.57
N THR A 196 -21.42 9.60 17.79
CA THR A 196 -22.43 9.73 16.76
C THR A 196 -22.13 8.74 15.65
N LEU A 197 -23.08 7.84 15.42
CA LEU A 197 -23.05 6.93 14.29
C LEU A 197 -23.04 7.76 13.01
N PRO A 198 -22.28 7.34 11.98
CA PRO A 198 -22.28 8.02 10.69
C PRO A 198 -23.70 8.11 10.12
N ALA A 199 -24.00 9.19 9.40
CA ALA A 199 -25.29 9.33 8.70
C ALA A 199 -25.53 8.17 7.73
N SER A 200 -26.77 7.95 7.29
CA SER A 200 -27.14 6.82 6.42
C SER A 200 -26.39 6.78 5.08
N ASP A 201 -25.88 7.92 4.64
CA ASP A 201 -25.14 8.18 3.41
C ASP A 201 -23.67 8.57 3.65
N GLU A 202 -23.19 8.46 4.89
CA GLU A 202 -21.80 8.74 5.28
C GLU A 202 -21.00 7.45 5.51
N VAL A 203 -19.73 7.46 5.10
CA VAL A 203 -18.69 6.49 5.46
C VAL A 203 -17.66 7.13 6.38
N LEU A 204 -17.51 6.62 7.60
CA LEU A 204 -16.42 7.02 8.49
C LEU A 204 -15.12 6.29 8.10
N THR A 205 -14.08 7.07 7.82
CA THR A 205 -12.77 6.57 7.42
C THR A 205 -11.80 6.65 8.58
N VAL A 206 -11.31 5.50 9.02
CA VAL A 206 -10.21 5.39 9.98
C VAL A 206 -8.93 5.16 9.20
N LEU A 207 -7.96 6.06 9.32
CA LEU A 207 -6.71 5.95 8.57
C LEU A 207 -5.77 4.94 9.21
N THR A 208 -5.22 4.06 8.39
CA THR A 208 -4.16 3.10 8.72
C THR A 208 -3.02 3.27 7.72
N MET A 209 -1.91 2.56 7.91
CA MET A 209 -0.79 2.58 6.95
C MET A 209 -0.16 1.20 6.84
N GLU A 210 0.06 0.76 5.62
CA GLU A 210 0.64 -0.55 5.35
C GLU A 210 2.06 -0.43 4.80
N GLY A 211 3.03 -0.79 5.64
CA GLY A 211 4.45 -0.77 5.32
C GLY A 211 5.13 0.57 5.63
N LEU A 212 6.06 0.56 6.59
CA LEU A 212 6.84 1.76 6.95
C LEU A 212 7.99 2.08 5.99
N ALA A 213 8.07 1.42 4.84
CA ALA A 213 8.97 1.83 3.76
C ALA A 213 8.73 3.29 3.33
N ILE A 214 7.48 3.76 3.46
CA ILE A 214 7.06 5.16 3.24
C ILE A 214 7.94 6.15 4.01
N VAL A 215 8.25 5.84 5.27
CA VAL A 215 9.01 6.72 6.15
C VAL A 215 10.49 6.41 6.17
N SER A 216 10.88 5.15 5.92
CA SER A 216 12.26 4.69 6.06
C SER A 216 13.09 4.78 4.79
N GLN A 217 12.47 4.87 3.61
CA GLN A 217 13.18 4.75 2.33
C GLN A 217 12.93 5.94 1.39
N THR A 218 13.79 6.04 0.39
CA THR A 218 13.66 6.91 -0.80
C THR A 218 13.84 6.07 -2.06
N LYS A 219 13.28 6.54 -3.19
CA LYS A 219 13.49 5.94 -4.50
C LYS A 219 14.96 6.05 -4.95
N HIS A 220 15.69 7.06 -4.46
CA HIS A 220 17.05 7.40 -4.88
C HIS A 220 18.15 6.75 -4.03
N GLY A 221 18.20 5.42 -4.03
CA GLY A 221 19.43 4.72 -3.72
C GLY A 221 20.43 4.85 -4.87
N GLY A 222 21.09 6.02 -4.99
CA GLY A 222 22.12 6.25 -6.00
C GLY A 222 23.19 5.15 -5.99
N GLY A 223 23.39 4.51 -7.14
CA GLY A 223 24.50 3.59 -7.41
C GLY A 223 24.46 2.26 -6.64
N HIS A 224 24.28 1.15 -7.34
CA HIS A 224 24.75 -0.18 -6.92
C HIS A 224 24.13 -0.80 -5.64
N SER A 225 23.03 -0.29 -5.09
CA SER A 225 22.25 -1.09 -4.12
C SER A 225 21.65 -2.30 -4.84
N LYS A 226 21.96 -3.52 -4.38
CA LYS A 226 21.38 -4.77 -4.90
C LYS A 226 19.85 -4.85 -4.73
N HIS A 227 19.25 -3.94 -3.96
CA HIS A 227 17.86 -4.00 -3.51
C HIS A 227 17.04 -2.75 -3.90
N GLY A 228 17.65 -1.80 -4.62
CA GLY A 228 16.97 -0.70 -5.31
C GLY A 228 16.51 0.49 -4.44
N THR A 229 16.16 0.32 -3.16
CA THR A 229 15.89 1.45 -2.24
C THR A 229 17.11 1.79 -1.40
N LYS A 230 17.09 2.97 -0.76
CA LYS A 230 18.09 3.36 0.25
C LYS A 230 17.38 3.81 1.52
N MET A 231 17.81 3.27 2.65
CA MET A 231 17.38 3.74 3.96
C MET A 231 17.78 5.21 4.16
N LEU A 232 16.82 5.99 4.62
CA LEU A 232 17.01 7.38 5.01
C LEU A 232 17.80 7.48 6.31
N ARG A 233 18.36 8.66 6.55
CA ARG A 233 19.04 8.95 7.83
C ARG A 233 18.03 8.89 8.98
N SER A 234 18.48 8.40 10.13
CA SER A 234 17.65 8.27 11.34
C SER A 234 16.88 9.55 11.72
N ASN A 235 17.51 10.72 11.59
CA ASN A 235 16.85 12.01 11.83
C ASN A 235 15.66 12.25 10.89
N THR A 236 15.79 11.94 9.60
CA THR A 236 14.70 12.08 8.63
C THR A 236 13.57 11.12 8.94
N ILE A 237 13.90 9.87 9.27
CA ILE A 237 12.92 8.85 9.67
C ILE A 237 12.17 9.31 10.92
N GLY A 238 12.89 9.79 11.94
CA GLY A 238 12.30 10.33 13.17
C GLY A 238 11.36 11.51 12.92
N LYS A 239 11.72 12.45 12.03
CA LYS A 239 10.84 13.57 11.63
C LYS A 239 9.55 13.07 10.97
N ARG A 240 9.64 12.10 10.06
CA ARG A 240 8.47 11.52 9.37
C ARG A 240 7.57 10.75 10.33
N ILE A 241 8.14 9.94 11.21
CA ILE A 241 7.38 9.24 12.25
C ILE A 241 6.68 10.24 13.19
N LYS A 242 7.36 11.32 13.60
CA LYS A 242 6.75 12.38 14.40
C LYS A 242 5.58 13.06 13.66
N TYR A 243 5.73 13.30 12.36
CA TYR A 243 4.64 13.80 11.52
C TYR A 243 3.44 12.84 11.51
N LEU A 244 3.65 11.53 11.37
CA LEU A 244 2.55 10.54 11.44
C LEU A 244 1.80 10.58 12.77
N LYS A 245 2.50 10.82 13.88
CA LYS A 245 1.88 10.89 15.21
C LYS A 245 1.09 12.17 15.44
N ASN A 246 1.62 13.30 14.97
CA ASN A 246 1.11 14.63 15.29
C ASN A 246 0.07 15.15 14.29
N GLU A 247 0.27 14.89 13.00
CA GLU A 247 -0.49 15.56 11.92
C GLU A 247 -1.57 14.67 11.30
N ILE A 248 -1.59 13.39 11.66
CA ILE A 248 -2.46 12.38 11.06
C ILE A 248 -3.10 11.56 12.18
N PRO A 249 -4.42 11.33 12.14
CA PRO A 249 -5.14 10.48 13.10
C PRO A 249 -4.98 8.98 12.76
N LEU A 250 -3.74 8.54 12.51
CA LEU A 250 -3.42 7.17 12.11
C LEU A 250 -3.68 6.18 13.25
N PHE A 251 -4.57 5.20 13.05
CA PHE A 251 -4.95 4.26 14.11
C PHE A 251 -3.90 3.17 14.34
N PHE A 252 -3.44 2.52 13.26
CA PHE A 252 -2.36 1.54 13.31
C PHE A 252 -1.50 1.55 12.06
N VAL A 253 -0.32 0.93 12.15
CA VAL A 253 0.62 0.72 11.05
C VAL A 253 1.08 -0.73 10.98
N THR A 254 1.41 -1.18 9.77
CA THR A 254 2.20 -2.38 9.54
C THR A 254 3.66 -1.97 9.29
N PHE A 255 4.63 -2.60 9.95
CA PHE A 255 6.05 -2.23 9.79
C PHE A 255 6.61 -2.59 8.42
N SER A 256 6.14 -3.69 7.84
CA SER A 256 6.62 -4.24 6.57
C SER A 256 5.42 -4.70 5.75
N HIS A 257 5.59 -4.88 4.44
CA HIS A 257 4.52 -5.38 3.57
C HIS A 257 5.04 -6.54 2.71
N HIS A 258 5.17 -6.36 1.39
CA HIS A 258 5.80 -7.37 0.56
C HIS A 258 7.32 -7.26 0.55
N PHE A 259 7.87 -6.07 0.76
CA PHE A 259 9.30 -5.84 0.77
C PHE A 259 9.73 -5.25 2.11
N SER A 260 11.05 -5.30 2.35
CA SER A 260 11.64 -4.77 3.58
C SER A 260 11.50 -3.26 3.68
N SER A 261 11.12 -2.80 4.87
CA SER A 261 11.24 -1.40 5.29
C SER A 261 12.57 -1.09 5.97
N GLU A 262 13.43 -2.10 6.17
CA GLU A 262 14.68 -2.05 6.98
C GLU A 262 14.47 -1.72 8.46
N LEU A 263 13.22 -1.50 8.89
CA LEU A 263 12.85 -1.31 10.29
C LEU A 263 12.50 -2.64 10.95
N CYS A 264 11.78 -3.53 10.26
CA CYS A 264 11.54 -4.89 10.72
C CYS A 264 11.57 -5.87 9.55
N GLY A 265 12.04 -7.08 9.80
CA GLY A 265 11.97 -8.13 8.79
C GLY A 265 10.52 -8.55 8.52
N HIS A 266 10.31 -9.09 7.33
CA HIS A 266 8.99 -9.43 6.82
C HIS A 266 8.86 -10.92 6.54
N ALA A 267 7.62 -11.41 6.54
CA ALA A 267 7.29 -12.76 6.11
C ALA A 267 7.19 -12.85 4.58
N ARG A 268 7.40 -14.05 4.05
CA ARG A 268 7.20 -14.31 2.62
C ARG A 268 5.73 -14.18 2.25
N SER A 269 5.45 -13.38 1.22
CA SER A 269 4.07 -13.06 0.81
C SER A 269 3.85 -13.09 -0.69
N LEU A 270 4.91 -13.02 -1.51
CA LEU A 270 4.77 -13.15 -2.96
C LEU A 270 5.03 -14.59 -3.44
N PRO A 271 4.37 -15.03 -4.53
CA PRO A 271 4.57 -16.37 -5.07
C PRO A 271 6.02 -16.62 -5.51
N ILE A 272 6.57 -17.79 -5.16
CA ILE A 272 7.92 -18.24 -5.56
C ILE A 272 8.13 -18.19 -7.08
N LYS A 273 7.06 -18.33 -7.88
CA LYS A 273 7.11 -18.23 -9.35
C LYS A 273 7.60 -16.86 -9.84
N ALA A 274 7.19 -15.76 -9.19
CA ALA A 274 7.64 -14.42 -9.57
C ALA A 274 9.16 -14.23 -9.33
N ARG A 275 9.67 -14.84 -8.25
CA ARG A 275 11.11 -14.93 -7.95
C ARG A 275 11.85 -15.77 -8.98
N ARG A 276 11.34 -16.95 -9.35
CA ARG A 276 11.96 -17.83 -10.36
C ARG A 276 12.08 -17.15 -11.73
N LEU A 277 11.15 -16.25 -12.06
CA LEU A 277 11.19 -15.44 -13.28
C LEU A 277 12.09 -14.20 -13.17
N GLY A 278 12.76 -13.99 -12.03
CA GLY A 278 13.62 -12.83 -11.77
C GLY A 278 12.88 -11.50 -11.75
N LEU A 279 11.56 -11.51 -11.51
CA LEU A 279 10.71 -10.31 -11.57
C LEU A 279 10.70 -9.57 -10.24
N LEU A 280 10.60 -10.30 -9.14
CA LEU A 280 10.44 -9.78 -7.78
C LEU A 280 11.44 -10.48 -6.84
N ASP A 281 12.07 -9.71 -5.96
CA ASP A 281 13.04 -10.19 -4.96
C ASP A 281 12.62 -9.71 -3.57
N GLN A 282 12.26 -10.67 -2.73
CA GLN A 282 11.80 -10.48 -1.35
C GLN A 282 12.84 -10.94 -0.34
N GLU A 283 14.04 -11.38 -0.75
CA GLU A 283 14.97 -12.06 0.16
C GLU A 283 15.64 -11.11 1.15
N PHE A 284 15.74 -9.82 0.79
CA PHE A 284 16.37 -8.84 1.66
C PHE A 284 15.55 -8.63 2.94
N PHE A 285 16.17 -8.89 4.10
CA PHE A 285 15.57 -8.72 5.42
C PHE A 285 14.31 -9.59 5.67
N ILE A 286 14.15 -10.68 4.92
CA ILE A 286 13.09 -11.66 5.17
C ILE A 286 13.39 -12.41 6.47
N ASP A 287 12.35 -12.75 7.24
CA ASP A 287 12.42 -13.49 8.52
C ASP A 287 13.25 -12.84 9.65
N GLU A 288 13.84 -11.67 9.40
CA GLU A 288 14.59 -10.90 10.39
C GLU A 288 13.69 -10.19 11.42
N GLY A 289 14.28 -9.78 12.54
CA GLY A 289 13.57 -9.04 13.59
C GLY A 289 13.52 -7.54 13.34
N PHE A 290 13.22 -6.78 14.39
CA PHE A 290 13.42 -5.34 14.36
C PHE A 290 14.92 -5.00 14.27
N SER A 291 15.27 -4.04 13.41
CA SER A 291 16.58 -3.38 13.48
C SER A 291 16.65 -2.48 14.73
N GLN A 292 17.84 -1.99 15.09
CA GLN A 292 17.97 -1.06 16.22
C GLN A 292 17.06 0.17 16.06
N LEU A 293 17.05 0.76 14.86
CA LEU A 293 16.18 1.90 14.55
C LEU A 293 14.70 1.49 14.51
N GLY A 294 14.40 0.30 13.99
CA GLY A 294 13.04 -0.23 14.00
C GLY A 294 12.48 -0.46 15.40
N TYR A 295 13.29 -0.97 16.32
CA TYR A 295 12.88 -1.18 17.71
C TYR A 295 12.65 0.14 18.44
N LEU A 296 13.48 1.17 18.18
CA LEU A 296 13.23 2.53 18.68
C LEU A 296 11.94 3.11 18.08
N THR A 297 11.70 2.87 16.79
CA THR A 297 10.46 3.30 16.12
C THR A 297 9.24 2.60 16.71
N LEU A 298 9.33 1.31 17.00
CA LEU A 298 8.28 0.52 17.63
C LEU A 298 7.90 1.12 18.99
N LYS A 299 8.89 1.36 19.85
CA LYS A 299 8.68 1.95 21.17
C LYS A 299 8.05 3.34 21.07
N TYR A 300 8.54 4.17 20.14
CA TYR A 300 8.00 5.51 19.94
C TYR A 300 6.56 5.50 19.41
N LEU A 301 6.21 4.63 18.45
CA LEU A 301 4.85 4.49 17.92
C LEU A 301 3.87 4.06 19.02
N LEU A 302 4.25 3.07 19.83
CA LEU A 302 3.47 2.58 20.96
C LEU A 302 3.48 3.51 22.19
N SER A 303 4.19 4.64 22.12
CA SER A 303 4.37 5.59 23.22
C SER A 303 4.82 4.91 24.51
N VAL A 304 5.84 4.04 24.39
CA VAL A 304 6.47 3.36 25.53
C VAL A 304 7.96 3.68 25.57
N LYS A 305 8.50 3.70 26.79
CA LYS A 305 9.94 3.74 27.02
C LYS A 305 10.35 2.61 27.94
N GLU A 306 11.56 2.12 27.71
CA GLU A 306 12.17 1.02 28.46
C GLU A 306 13.09 1.63 29.52
N LEU A 307 12.89 1.23 30.76
CA LEU A 307 13.71 1.65 31.89
C LEU A 307 14.98 0.79 31.99
N PRO A 308 16.03 1.24 32.69
CA PRO A 308 17.27 0.46 32.85
C PRO A 308 17.08 -0.94 33.47
N ASN A 309 15.98 -1.14 34.21
CA ASN A 309 15.61 -2.43 34.81
C ASN A 309 14.82 -3.34 33.84
N GLY A 310 14.66 -2.97 32.56
CA GLY A 310 13.93 -3.73 31.56
C GLY A 310 12.40 -3.55 31.60
N GLN A 311 11.86 -2.74 32.51
CA GLN A 311 10.43 -2.46 32.57
C GLN A 311 10.02 -1.44 31.51
N PHE A 312 8.87 -1.67 30.86
CA PHE A 312 8.26 -0.69 29.96
C PHE A 312 7.26 0.19 30.72
N ILE A 313 7.31 1.49 30.49
CA ILE A 313 6.32 2.46 30.99
C ILE A 313 5.83 3.36 29.86
N LYS A 314 4.68 4.01 30.06
CA LYS A 314 4.15 4.98 29.10
C LYS A 314 5.12 6.16 28.96
N ASP A 315 5.37 6.56 27.73
CA ASP A 315 6.12 7.78 27.42
C ASP A 315 5.14 8.89 27.03
N GLU A 316 4.82 9.76 27.99
CA GLU A 316 3.89 10.89 27.78
C GLU A 316 4.43 11.89 26.75
N ASN A 317 5.75 11.94 26.52
CA ASN A 317 6.35 12.84 25.53
C ASN A 317 6.22 12.29 24.08
N ALA A 318 5.90 11.00 23.93
CA ALA A 318 5.73 10.37 22.63
C ALA A 318 4.31 10.57 22.07
N GLY A 319 3.38 11.17 22.82
CA GLY A 319 2.01 11.45 22.37
C GLY A 319 1.11 10.22 22.30
N ARG A 320 0.08 10.27 21.44
CA ARG A 320 -0.90 9.17 21.25
C ARG A 320 -0.24 7.90 20.71
N ARG A 321 -0.81 6.72 20.97
CA ARG A 321 -0.32 5.47 20.34
C ARG A 321 -0.73 5.41 18.88
N ILE A 322 0.17 4.87 18.06
CA ILE A 322 -0.18 4.24 16.78
C ILE A 322 0.08 2.75 17.00
N PHE A 323 -0.97 1.94 16.90
CA PHE A 323 -0.86 0.51 17.17
C PHE A 323 -0.13 -0.21 16.04
N ILE A 324 0.34 -1.42 16.33
CA ILE A 324 1.08 -2.23 15.37
C ILE A 324 0.22 -3.39 14.92
N ASP A 325 0.01 -3.45 13.63
CA ASP A 325 -0.55 -4.61 12.95
C ASP A 325 0.55 -5.64 12.63
N VAL A 326 0.26 -6.92 12.89
CA VAL A 326 1.20 -8.03 12.71
C VAL A 326 1.20 -8.63 11.32
N LYS A 327 0.29 -8.20 10.44
CA LYS A 327 0.31 -8.58 9.02
C LYS A 327 1.72 -8.33 8.47
N HIS A 328 2.18 -9.20 7.57
CA HIS A 328 3.50 -9.13 6.94
C HIS A 328 4.75 -9.16 7.85
N LEU A 329 4.66 -8.96 9.17
CA LEU A 329 5.80 -9.11 10.07
C LEU A 329 6.33 -10.54 10.00
N SER A 330 7.66 -10.66 10.03
CA SER A 330 8.33 -11.94 10.27
C SER A 330 7.91 -12.55 11.61
N LEU A 331 8.13 -13.85 11.78
CA LEU A 331 7.93 -14.52 13.06
C LEU A 331 8.75 -13.86 14.18
N LYS A 332 10.02 -13.52 13.91
CA LYS A 332 10.93 -12.87 14.87
C LYS A 332 10.39 -11.49 15.29
N GLY A 333 9.91 -10.69 14.35
CA GLY A 333 9.28 -9.40 14.63
C GLY A 333 8.02 -9.54 15.48
N ARG A 334 7.14 -10.49 15.15
CA ARG A 334 5.92 -10.78 15.94
C ARG A 334 6.25 -11.14 17.38
N LEU A 335 7.24 -12.03 17.59
CA LEU A 335 7.67 -12.43 18.93
C LEU A 335 8.19 -11.24 19.74
N THR A 336 9.00 -10.36 19.15
CA THR A 336 9.45 -9.13 19.81
C THR A 336 8.28 -8.22 20.21
N LEU A 337 7.32 -8.01 19.31
CA LEU A 337 6.13 -7.21 19.62
C LEU A 337 5.31 -7.83 20.75
N TYR A 338 5.05 -9.14 20.69
CA TYR A 338 4.27 -9.86 21.70
C TYR A 338 4.93 -9.82 23.06
N GLN A 339 6.26 -9.99 23.14
CA GLN A 339 7.01 -9.90 24.39
C GLN A 339 6.91 -8.50 25.00
N LEU A 340 7.09 -7.44 24.19
CA LEU A 340 6.96 -6.06 24.64
C LEU A 340 5.54 -5.78 25.14
N VAL A 341 4.52 -6.13 24.36
CA VAL A 341 3.10 -5.88 24.69
C VAL A 341 2.67 -6.67 25.93
N ALA A 342 3.06 -7.94 26.03
CA ALA A 342 2.75 -8.77 27.20
C ALA A 342 3.40 -8.20 28.47
N SER A 343 4.69 -7.83 28.40
CA SER A 343 5.42 -7.25 29.54
C SER A 343 4.81 -5.91 29.97
N TYR A 344 4.45 -5.06 29.00
CA TYR A 344 3.78 -3.79 29.27
C TYR A 344 2.40 -4.01 29.91
N ASN A 345 1.54 -4.83 29.29
CA ASN A 345 0.18 -5.04 29.76
C ASN A 345 0.11 -5.72 31.15
N ALA A 346 1.10 -6.55 31.48
CA ALA A 346 1.23 -7.14 32.81
C ALA A 346 1.52 -6.08 33.90
N ALA A 347 2.32 -5.07 33.56
CA ALA A 347 2.65 -3.96 34.46
C ALA A 347 1.56 -2.86 34.49
N HIS A 348 0.76 -2.74 33.43
CA HIS A 348 -0.22 -1.65 33.24
C HIS A 348 -1.63 -2.19 32.94
N PRO A 349 -2.33 -2.81 33.93
CA PRO A 349 -3.61 -3.49 33.68
C PRO A 349 -4.75 -2.58 33.24
N LEU A 350 -4.66 -1.27 33.52
CA LEU A 350 -5.65 -0.25 33.15
C LEU A 350 -5.34 0.47 31.84
N ASP A 351 -4.12 0.29 31.30
CA ASP A 351 -3.67 0.95 30.07
C ASP A 351 -3.04 -0.09 29.15
N LYS A 352 -3.89 -0.89 28.49
CA LYS A 352 -3.44 -2.01 27.67
C LYS A 352 -3.14 -1.59 26.24
N ILE A 353 -2.11 -2.21 25.66
CA ILE A 353 -1.81 -2.17 24.23
C ILE A 353 -2.44 -3.42 23.58
N PRO A 354 -3.35 -3.25 22.60
CA PRO A 354 -3.90 -4.37 21.84
C PRO A 354 -2.90 -4.89 20.79
N ILE A 355 -3.12 -6.13 20.36
CA ILE A 355 -2.53 -6.69 19.14
C ILE A 355 -3.56 -6.58 18.02
N ILE A 356 -3.12 -6.11 16.85
CA ILE A 356 -3.92 -6.01 15.63
C ILE A 356 -3.37 -7.03 14.64
N ALA A 357 -4.26 -7.75 13.93
CA ALA A 357 -3.91 -8.83 13.01
C ALA A 357 -4.87 -8.96 11.83
#